data_AF-A0A2E0DT58-F1
#
_entry.id   AF-A0A2E0DT58-F1
#
_cell.length_a   1.000
_cell.length_b   1.000
_cell.length_c   1.000
_cell.angle_alpha   90.00
_cell.angle_beta   90.00
_cell.angle_gamma   90.00
#
_symmetry.space_group_name_H-M   'P 1'
#
loop_
_entity.id
_entity.type
_entity.pdbx_description
1 polymer ?
#
loop_
_entity_poly.entity_id
_entity_poly.type
_entity_poly.pdbx_seq_one_letter_code
_entity_poly.pdbx_strand_id
1 'polypeptide(L)'
;MPPAPTPIPLEQPPAPSEAEEPSNEYGDLWAKRSAKPLPQIYGAIDRLGTGESGSLLDRYSDRFGHELDRDIIVLRKKEREEALNEARGAPVVELLDEEEPDRLTEVENMLRELKPQYKAAKAAGDKDTLRVLVPQLEELMAERRSLMIQPEPTQEAPSNDEEEEESTEELEETSLDEADTLFSQFFTIVNDLLGDELPEDAIQSFLASDDFELFKEVGVDPSAIDDERRGQFFTIIDEQLANMPDASINAFVESGDFAIYKQISEMYT
;
A
#
# COMPACT_ATOMS: atom_id res chain seq x y z
N MET A 1 39.30 51.77 -13.21
CA MET A 1 38.99 50.34 -13.31
C MET A 1 37.62 50.17 -13.96
N PRO A 2 37.44 49.13 -14.77
CA PRO A 2 36.41 49.04 -15.82
C PRO A 2 34.99 48.78 -15.29
N PRO A 3 33.94 49.18 -16.01
CA PRO A 3 32.57 48.72 -15.76
C PRO A 3 32.32 47.37 -16.43
N ALA A 4 31.62 46.48 -15.73
CA ALA A 4 31.03 45.23 -16.22
C ALA A 4 29.69 45.03 -15.48
N PRO A 5 28.81 44.13 -15.93
CA PRO A 5 28.31 43.90 -17.29
C PRO A 5 26.77 44.07 -17.34
N THR A 6 26.23 44.09 -18.55
CA THR A 6 24.81 44.26 -18.91
C THR A 6 23.92 43.06 -18.53
N PRO A 7 22.65 43.28 -18.12
CA PRO A 7 21.67 42.22 -17.95
C PRO A 7 21.06 41.77 -19.30
N ILE A 8 20.78 40.48 -19.41
CA ILE A 8 20.20 39.79 -20.58
C ILE A 8 18.67 40.03 -20.60
N PRO A 9 18.07 40.48 -21.72
CA PRO A 9 16.61 40.56 -21.86
C PRO A 9 15.92 39.22 -22.06
N LEU A 10 14.81 39.03 -21.34
CA LEU A 10 13.88 37.88 -21.37
C LEU A 10 13.18 37.72 -22.73
N GLU A 11 13.06 36.48 -23.20
CA GLU A 11 12.31 36.08 -24.41
C GLU A 11 10.80 36.28 -24.21
N GLN A 12 10.16 36.95 -25.18
CA GLN A 12 8.69 37.04 -25.30
C GLN A 12 8.16 35.91 -26.20
N PRO A 13 6.95 35.39 -25.95
CA PRO A 13 6.34 34.33 -26.77
C PRO A 13 5.86 34.88 -28.13
N PRO A 14 5.88 34.08 -29.22
CA PRO A 14 5.44 34.53 -30.53
C PRO A 14 3.91 34.59 -30.66
N ALA A 15 3.47 35.66 -31.34
CA ALA A 15 2.08 36.03 -31.64
C ALA A 15 1.41 35.11 -32.70
N PRO A 16 0.05 35.09 -32.79
CA PRO A 16 -0.71 34.16 -33.64
C PRO A 16 -0.67 34.55 -35.13
N SER A 17 -0.49 33.54 -35.99
CA SER A 17 -0.45 33.67 -37.46
C SER A 17 -1.82 34.04 -38.03
N GLU A 18 -1.84 35.09 -38.85
CA GLU A 18 -2.99 35.52 -39.67
C GLU A 18 -3.38 34.43 -40.69
N ALA A 19 -4.69 34.31 -40.92
CA ALA A 19 -5.29 33.41 -41.88
C ALA A 19 -5.12 33.96 -43.30
N GLU A 20 -4.39 33.25 -44.15
CA GLU A 20 -4.29 33.54 -45.58
C GLU A 20 -5.53 33.02 -46.33
N GLU A 21 -6.13 33.89 -47.14
CA GLU A 21 -7.12 33.53 -48.16
C GLU A 21 -6.56 32.43 -49.09
N PRO A 22 -7.38 31.52 -49.62
CA PRO A 22 -6.89 30.37 -50.39
C PRO A 22 -6.38 30.84 -51.76
N SER A 23 -5.12 31.26 -51.81
CA SER A 23 -4.37 31.41 -53.05
C SER A 23 -4.37 30.05 -53.75
N ASN A 24 -4.76 30.04 -55.02
CA ASN A 24 -4.89 28.82 -55.82
C ASN A 24 -3.50 28.32 -56.26
N GLU A 25 -2.54 28.29 -55.33
CA GLU A 25 -1.13 27.94 -55.52
C GLU A 25 -0.94 26.60 -56.22
N TYR A 26 -1.87 25.68 -55.97
CA TYR A 26 -1.86 24.36 -56.58
C TYR A 26 -2.04 24.40 -58.11
N GLY A 27 -2.79 25.38 -58.63
CA GLY A 27 -3.00 25.58 -60.08
C GLY A 27 -1.77 26.14 -60.79
N ASP A 28 -1.05 27.05 -60.13
CA ASP A 28 0.13 27.72 -60.70
C ASP A 28 1.32 26.78 -60.88
N LEU A 29 1.42 25.73 -60.05
CA LEU A 29 2.46 24.70 -60.17
C LEU A 29 2.29 23.83 -61.43
N TRP A 30 1.06 23.65 -61.91
CA TRP A 30 0.77 22.89 -63.13
C TRP A 30 0.88 23.72 -64.41
N ALA A 31 0.52 25.00 -64.33
CA ALA A 31 0.64 25.93 -65.46
C ALA A 31 2.08 26.02 -66.00
N LYS A 32 3.09 25.86 -65.12
CA LYS A 32 4.52 25.90 -65.49
C LYS A 32 5.03 24.67 -66.24
N ARG A 33 4.30 23.54 -66.25
CA ARG A 33 4.76 22.28 -66.86
C ARG A 33 4.02 21.91 -68.16
N SER A 34 2.86 22.49 -68.42
CA SER A 34 2.08 22.21 -69.63
C SER A 34 1.39 23.46 -70.16
N ALA A 35 1.71 23.85 -71.40
CA ALA A 35 1.10 25.00 -72.09
C ALA A 35 -0.36 24.78 -72.54
N LYS A 36 -0.95 23.62 -72.21
CA LYS A 36 -2.33 23.27 -72.58
C LYS A 36 -3.23 23.45 -71.35
N PRO A 37 -4.45 23.99 -71.49
CA PRO A 37 -5.37 24.11 -70.38
C PRO A 37 -5.70 22.72 -69.81
N LEU A 38 -5.86 22.64 -68.50
CA LEU A 38 -6.02 21.41 -67.74
C LEU A 38 -7.09 20.43 -68.33
N PRO A 39 -8.27 20.90 -68.82
CA PRO A 39 -9.25 20.02 -69.47
C PRO A 39 -8.75 19.34 -70.75
N GLN A 40 -7.86 19.99 -71.52
CA GLN A 40 -7.27 19.39 -72.72
C GLN A 40 -6.22 18.32 -72.39
N ILE A 41 -5.56 18.44 -71.25
CA ILE A 41 -4.57 17.45 -70.80
C ILE A 41 -5.28 16.16 -70.40
N TYR A 42 -6.35 16.25 -69.60
CA TYR A 42 -7.17 15.10 -69.23
C TYR A 42 -7.74 14.36 -70.46
N GLY A 43 -8.31 15.09 -71.41
CA GLY A 43 -8.82 14.49 -72.64
C GLY A 43 -7.74 13.90 -73.57
N ALA A 44 -6.49 14.40 -73.51
CA ALA A 44 -5.38 13.83 -74.26
C ALA A 44 -4.84 12.54 -73.61
N ILE A 45 -4.82 12.47 -72.28
CA ILE A 45 -4.43 11.27 -71.52
C ILE A 45 -5.48 10.17 -71.71
N ASP A 46 -6.77 10.52 -71.74
CA ASP A 46 -7.87 9.58 -72.01
C ASP A 46 -7.74 8.89 -73.37
N ARG A 47 -7.26 9.61 -74.39
CA ARG A 47 -7.04 9.06 -75.74
C ARG A 47 -5.80 8.18 -75.86
N LEU A 48 -4.80 8.38 -75.00
CA LEU A 48 -3.59 7.56 -74.97
C LEU A 48 -3.82 6.23 -74.24
N GLY A 49 -4.75 6.21 -73.28
CA GLY A 49 -5.16 5.02 -72.51
C GLY A 49 -5.98 4.05 -73.34
N THR A 50 -5.32 3.32 -74.22
CA THR A 50 -5.95 2.29 -75.09
C THR A 50 -6.41 1.09 -74.26
N GLY A 51 -7.71 1.01 -74.02
CA GLY A 51 -8.37 -0.18 -73.47
C GLY A 51 -9.10 0.08 -72.16
N GLU A 52 -10.41 0.30 -72.27
CA GLU A 52 -11.43 -0.10 -71.28
C GLU A 52 -11.33 0.51 -69.87
N SER A 53 -12.06 1.63 -69.66
CA SER A 53 -12.80 2.08 -68.45
C SER A 53 -12.71 3.61 -68.25
N GLY A 54 -13.64 4.39 -68.81
CA GLY A 54 -13.89 5.78 -68.38
C GLY A 54 -12.81 6.85 -68.62
N SER A 55 -13.12 8.08 -68.21
CA SER A 55 -12.17 9.22 -68.21
C SER A 55 -11.15 9.07 -67.07
N LEU A 56 -9.96 9.66 -67.21
CA LEU A 56 -8.93 9.72 -66.17
C LEU A 56 -9.53 10.19 -64.85
N LEU A 57 -10.41 11.19 -64.89
CA LEU A 57 -11.08 11.73 -63.71
C LEU A 57 -11.94 10.68 -63.01
N ASP A 58 -12.65 9.85 -63.77
CA ASP A 58 -13.50 8.76 -63.29
C ASP A 58 -12.66 7.63 -62.66
N ARG A 59 -11.51 7.30 -63.25
CA ARG A 59 -10.54 6.31 -62.74
C ARG A 59 -9.89 6.73 -61.40
N TYR A 60 -9.65 8.02 -61.21
CA TYR A 60 -9.06 8.54 -59.98
C TYR A 60 -10.12 8.93 -58.94
N SER A 61 -11.38 9.13 -59.33
CA SER A 61 -12.49 9.37 -58.40
C SER A 61 -12.54 8.31 -57.30
N ASP A 62 -12.37 7.04 -57.66
CA ASP A 62 -12.41 5.90 -56.73
C ASP A 62 -11.14 5.78 -55.85
N ARG A 63 -10.02 6.40 -56.26
CA ARG A 63 -8.78 6.44 -55.46
C ARG A 63 -8.78 7.52 -54.37
N PHE A 64 -9.64 8.53 -54.49
CA PHE A 64 -9.77 9.60 -53.48
C PHE A 64 -10.84 9.28 -52.41
N GLY A 65 -11.26 8.01 -52.34
CA GLY A 65 -12.35 7.54 -51.49
C GLY A 65 -13.69 7.77 -52.16
N HIS A 66 -14.58 6.77 -52.05
CA HIS A 66 -15.94 6.86 -52.55
C HIS A 66 -16.66 8.09 -51.94
N GLU A 67 -17.64 8.69 -52.64
CA GLU A 67 -18.44 9.79 -52.06
C GLU A 67 -19.04 9.38 -50.70
N LEU A 68 -19.46 8.11 -50.58
CA LEU A 68 -19.89 7.51 -49.33
C LEU A 68 -18.81 7.54 -48.23
N ASP A 69 -17.55 7.27 -48.55
CA ASP A 69 -16.47 7.28 -47.55
C ASP A 69 -16.21 8.70 -47.03
N ARG A 70 -16.34 9.71 -47.91
CA ARG A 70 -16.24 11.12 -47.52
C ARG A 70 -17.39 11.49 -46.59
N ASP A 71 -18.61 11.10 -46.93
CA ASP A 71 -19.78 11.30 -46.09
C ASP A 71 -19.66 10.56 -44.75
N ILE A 72 -19.14 9.34 -44.75
CA ILE A 72 -18.88 8.56 -43.53
C ILE A 72 -17.84 9.28 -42.64
N ILE A 73 -16.76 9.82 -43.22
CA ILE A 73 -15.75 10.54 -42.44
C ILE A 73 -16.35 11.80 -41.81
N VAL A 74 -17.16 12.56 -42.57
CA VAL A 74 -17.84 13.75 -42.05
C VAL A 74 -18.83 13.38 -40.95
N LEU A 75 -19.62 12.33 -41.15
CA LEU A 75 -20.57 11.83 -40.16
C LEU A 75 -19.87 11.35 -38.88
N ARG A 76 -18.82 10.53 -38.99
CA ARG A 76 -18.03 10.09 -37.82
C ARG A 76 -17.35 11.25 -37.11
N LYS A 77 -16.87 12.24 -37.85
CA LYS A 77 -16.29 13.45 -37.26
C LYS A 77 -17.35 14.23 -36.49
N LYS A 78 -18.55 14.37 -37.05
CA LYS A 78 -19.70 15.03 -36.41
C LYS A 78 -20.14 14.28 -35.16
N GLU A 79 -20.28 12.95 -35.22
CA GLU A 79 -20.62 12.12 -34.06
C GLU A 79 -19.61 12.29 -32.92
N ARG A 80 -18.31 12.29 -33.23
CA ARG A 80 -17.26 12.50 -32.23
C ARG A 80 -17.32 13.91 -31.62
N GLU A 81 -17.60 14.92 -32.43
CA GLU A 81 -17.72 16.30 -31.97
C GLU A 81 -18.97 16.51 -31.12
N GLU A 82 -20.08 15.86 -31.47
CA GLU A 82 -21.33 15.85 -30.70
C GLU A 82 -21.14 15.15 -29.35
N ALA A 83 -20.51 13.98 -29.30
CA ALA A 83 -20.19 13.29 -28.05
C ALA A 83 -19.27 14.13 -27.14
N LEU A 84 -18.31 14.84 -27.73
CA LEU A 84 -17.42 15.73 -26.97
C LEU A 84 -18.18 16.95 -26.46
N ASN A 85 -19.08 17.53 -27.26
CA ASN A 85 -19.92 18.64 -26.84
C ASN A 85 -20.92 18.23 -25.74
N GLU A 86 -21.44 17.01 -25.78
CA GLU A 86 -22.28 16.44 -24.72
C GLU A 86 -21.47 16.24 -23.43
N ALA A 87 -20.26 15.68 -23.53
CA ALA A 87 -19.36 15.55 -22.37
C ALA A 87 -18.96 16.90 -21.77
N ARG A 88 -18.84 17.97 -22.59
CA ARG A 88 -18.58 19.34 -22.12
C ARG A 88 -19.81 20.06 -21.59
N GLY A 89 -21.01 19.69 -22.07
CA GLY A 89 -22.29 20.28 -21.68
C GLY A 89 -22.88 19.64 -20.41
N ALA A 90 -22.41 18.46 -20.05
CA ALA A 90 -22.72 17.85 -18.76
C ALA A 90 -22.13 18.70 -17.63
N PRO A 91 -22.88 18.92 -16.54
CA PRO A 91 -22.34 19.58 -15.35
C PRO A 91 -21.18 18.74 -14.82
N VAL A 92 -20.01 19.38 -14.65
CA VAL A 92 -18.85 18.78 -14.00
C VAL A 92 -19.20 18.61 -12.53
N VAL A 93 -19.32 17.36 -12.07
CA VAL A 93 -19.37 17.04 -10.64
C VAL A 93 -17.92 17.00 -10.18
N GLU A 94 -17.46 18.09 -9.59
CA GLU A 94 -16.26 18.07 -8.76
C GLU A 94 -16.63 17.26 -7.51
N LEU A 95 -15.97 16.11 -7.34
CA LEU A 95 -15.95 15.43 -6.04
C LEU A 95 -15.25 16.42 -5.12
N LEU A 96 -16.03 17.12 -4.29
CA LEU A 96 -15.45 17.81 -3.16
C LEU A 96 -14.89 16.69 -2.29
N ASP A 97 -13.58 16.69 -2.10
CA ASP A 97 -12.95 16.05 -0.95
C ASP A 97 -13.48 16.80 0.28
N GLU A 98 -14.74 16.57 0.65
CA GLU A 98 -15.09 16.63 2.05
C GLU A 98 -14.11 15.64 2.68
N GLU A 99 -13.25 16.12 3.58
CA GLU A 99 -12.37 15.28 4.40
C GLU A 99 -13.29 14.38 5.24
N GLU A 100 -13.91 13.40 4.60
CA GLU A 100 -14.50 12.26 5.26
C GLU A 100 -13.32 11.61 5.97
N PRO A 101 -13.35 11.57 7.32
CA PRO A 101 -12.26 10.99 8.07
C PRO A 101 -12.03 9.60 7.52
N ASP A 102 -10.79 9.31 7.09
CA ASP A 102 -10.42 8.01 6.59
C ASP A 102 -10.95 6.96 7.54
N ARG A 103 -11.48 5.85 7.00
CA ARG A 103 -12.08 4.80 7.81
C ARG A 103 -11.17 4.33 8.95
N LEU A 104 -9.86 4.39 8.73
CA LEU A 104 -8.83 4.15 9.74
C LEU A 104 -8.89 5.16 10.91
N THR A 105 -9.00 6.45 10.62
CA THR A 105 -9.11 7.52 11.64
C THR A 105 -10.42 7.43 12.44
N GLU A 106 -11.53 6.99 11.84
CA GLU A 106 -12.77 6.70 12.57
C GLU A 106 -12.56 5.57 13.58
N VAL A 107 -11.95 4.46 13.13
CA VAL A 107 -11.67 3.27 13.95
C VAL A 107 -10.72 3.61 15.10
N GLU A 108 -9.68 4.40 14.86
CA GLU A 108 -8.74 4.86 15.89
C GLU A 108 -9.40 5.76 16.93
N ASN A 109 -10.27 6.68 16.49
CA ASN A 109 -11.04 7.53 17.41
C ASN A 109 -11.97 6.70 18.31
N MET A 110 -12.64 5.68 17.74
CA MET A 110 -13.47 4.76 18.52
C MET A 110 -12.63 3.92 19.50
N LEU A 111 -11.46 3.42 19.08
CA LEU A 111 -10.53 2.70 19.97
C LEU A 111 -10.06 3.59 21.13
N ARG A 112 -9.73 4.86 20.85
CA ARG A 112 -9.32 5.85 21.87
C ARG A 112 -10.42 6.11 22.91
N GLU A 113 -11.69 6.05 22.51
CA GLU A 113 -12.83 6.21 23.43
C GLU A 113 -13.15 4.94 24.23
N LEU A 114 -13.09 3.76 23.59
CA LEU A 114 -13.50 2.50 24.23
C LEU A 114 -12.41 1.87 25.10
N LYS A 115 -11.12 2.00 24.76
CA LYS A 115 -9.98 1.47 25.56
C LYS A 115 -10.00 1.94 27.03
N PRO A 116 -10.16 3.25 27.37
CA PRO A 116 -10.22 3.68 28.76
C PRO A 116 -11.46 3.15 29.50
N GLN A 117 -12.59 2.97 28.81
CA GLN A 117 -13.80 2.38 29.41
C GLN A 117 -13.59 0.91 29.77
N TYR A 118 -12.91 0.15 28.91
CA TYR A 118 -12.52 -1.23 29.20
C TYR A 118 -11.57 -1.31 30.41
N LYS A 119 -10.53 -0.45 30.46
CA LYS A 119 -9.60 -0.39 31.60
C LYS A 119 -10.34 -0.08 32.92
N ALA A 120 -11.29 0.87 32.88
CA ALA A 120 -12.12 1.21 34.04
C ALA A 120 -13.06 0.06 34.46
N ALA A 121 -13.72 -0.61 33.51
CA ALA A 121 -14.58 -1.76 33.76
C ALA A 121 -13.80 -2.96 34.33
N LYS A 122 -12.58 -3.20 33.83
CA LYS A 122 -11.65 -4.22 34.32
C LYS A 122 -11.22 -3.91 35.75
N ALA A 123 -10.86 -2.66 36.05
CA ALA A 123 -10.50 -2.22 37.40
C ALA A 123 -11.69 -2.29 38.39
N ALA A 124 -12.91 -2.02 37.92
CA ALA A 124 -14.13 -2.11 38.71
C ALA A 124 -14.66 -3.56 38.85
N GLY A 125 -14.11 -4.53 38.11
CA GLY A 125 -14.58 -5.91 38.09
C GLY A 125 -16.00 -6.07 37.51
N ASP A 126 -16.44 -5.10 36.70
CA ASP A 126 -17.79 -5.08 36.14
C ASP A 126 -17.89 -6.02 34.94
N LYS A 127 -18.29 -7.26 35.22
CA LYS A 127 -18.37 -8.33 34.22
C LYS A 127 -19.42 -8.07 33.15
N ASP A 128 -20.45 -7.27 33.42
CA ASP A 128 -21.52 -7.02 32.46
C ASP A 128 -21.10 -5.99 31.41
N THR A 129 -20.34 -4.97 31.78
CA THR A 129 -19.74 -4.03 30.82
C THR A 129 -18.59 -4.66 30.04
N LEU A 130 -17.77 -5.50 30.67
CA LEU A 130 -16.71 -6.24 29.97
C LEU A 130 -17.25 -7.18 28.90
N ARG A 131 -18.40 -7.85 29.13
CA ARG A 131 -19.06 -8.70 28.12
C ARG A 131 -19.47 -7.95 26.86
N VAL A 132 -19.70 -6.64 26.95
CA VAL A 132 -20.09 -5.79 25.82
C VAL A 132 -18.88 -5.15 25.16
N LEU A 133 -17.92 -4.66 25.95
CA LEU A 133 -16.75 -3.94 25.44
C LEU A 133 -15.71 -4.84 24.77
N VAL A 134 -15.51 -6.07 25.27
CA VAL A 134 -14.53 -7.02 24.71
C VAL A 134 -14.78 -7.31 23.22
N PRO A 135 -15.98 -7.75 22.79
CA PRO A 135 -16.21 -8.04 21.37
C PRO A 135 -16.13 -6.79 20.48
N GLN A 136 -16.50 -5.61 20.99
CA GLN A 136 -16.42 -4.35 20.24
C GLN A 136 -14.98 -3.91 19.99
N LEU A 137 -14.11 -4.06 21.00
CA LEU A 137 -12.69 -3.75 20.86
C LEU A 137 -11.99 -4.74 19.92
N GLU A 138 -12.32 -6.04 20.01
CA GLU A 138 -11.77 -7.06 19.12
C GLU A 138 -12.14 -6.80 17.65
N GLU A 139 -13.40 -6.42 17.39
CA GLU A 139 -13.88 -6.04 16.06
C GLU A 139 -13.14 -4.81 15.51
N LEU A 140 -13.03 -3.74 16.30
CA LEU A 140 -12.31 -2.53 15.90
C LEU A 140 -10.81 -2.77 15.68
N MET A 141 -10.17 -3.61 16.50
CA MET A 141 -8.77 -4.00 16.31
C MET A 141 -8.58 -4.84 15.04
N ALA A 142 -9.52 -5.74 14.73
CA ALA A 142 -9.49 -6.50 13.48
C ALA A 142 -9.69 -5.61 12.24
N GLU A 143 -10.63 -4.66 12.31
CA GLU A 143 -10.87 -3.68 11.26
C GLU A 143 -9.63 -2.82 11.02
N ARG A 144 -9.03 -2.27 12.09
CA ARG A 144 -7.76 -1.52 12.06
C ARG A 144 -6.67 -2.31 11.36
N ARG A 145 -6.42 -3.56 11.78
CA ARG A 145 -5.41 -4.42 11.14
C ARG A 145 -5.70 -4.63 9.66
N SER A 146 -6.97 -4.81 9.28
CA SER A 146 -7.33 -5.00 7.87
C SER A 146 -7.09 -3.75 7.02
N LEU A 147 -7.36 -2.56 7.58
CA LEU A 147 -7.16 -1.28 6.92
C LEU A 147 -5.68 -0.91 6.83
N MET A 148 -4.90 -1.26 7.85
CA MET A 148 -3.46 -1.01 7.90
C MET A 148 -2.65 -1.94 6.97
N ILE A 149 -3.17 -3.13 6.66
CA ILE A 149 -2.55 -4.09 5.72
C ILE A 149 -2.90 -3.76 4.25
N GLN A 150 -3.92 -2.93 3.98
CA GLN A 150 -4.16 -2.47 2.61
C GLN A 150 -3.02 -1.53 2.19
N PRO A 151 -2.36 -1.81 1.05
CA PRO A 151 -1.44 -0.84 0.47
C PRO A 151 -2.28 0.30 -0.12
N GLU A 152 -2.48 1.36 0.67
CA GLU A 152 -2.91 2.66 0.17
C GLU A 152 -2.02 3.04 -1.04
N PRO A 153 -2.61 3.35 -2.21
CA PRO A 153 -1.84 3.81 -3.36
C PRO A 153 -1.27 5.18 -3.05
N THR A 154 0.03 5.20 -2.77
CA THR A 154 0.83 6.39 -2.50
C THR A 154 0.62 7.45 -3.59
N GLN A 155 -0.09 8.54 -3.27
CA GLN A 155 0.11 9.83 -3.91
C GLN A 155 1.01 10.67 -3.00
N GLU A 156 2.22 10.91 -3.50
CA GLU A 156 3.23 11.77 -2.87
C GLU A 156 2.73 13.22 -2.77
N ALA A 157 2.75 13.80 -1.58
CA ALA A 157 2.97 15.23 -1.38
C ALA A 157 3.75 15.46 -0.07
N PRO A 158 4.88 16.20 -0.11
CA PRO A 158 5.71 16.44 1.07
C PRO A 158 5.39 17.80 1.72
N SER A 159 5.23 17.83 3.04
CA SER A 159 5.43 18.97 3.97
C SER A 159 4.56 18.75 5.21
N ASN A 160 4.91 19.06 6.44
CA ASN A 160 6.09 19.58 7.14
C ASN A 160 5.63 19.61 8.61
N ASP A 161 6.51 19.23 9.54
CA ASP A 161 6.46 19.47 11.00
C ASP A 161 5.10 19.74 11.66
N GLU A 162 4.65 18.84 12.53
CA GLU A 162 4.58 19.08 13.99
C GLU A 162 3.95 17.86 14.69
N GLU A 163 4.52 17.51 15.86
CA GLU A 163 4.05 16.54 16.86
C GLU A 163 4.47 15.06 16.67
N GLU A 164 5.79 14.83 16.75
CA GLU A 164 6.33 13.64 17.41
C GLU A 164 6.02 13.73 18.93
N GLU A 165 4.86 13.28 19.38
CA GLU A 165 4.65 12.90 20.78
C GLU A 165 3.77 11.64 20.85
N GLU A 166 4.31 10.61 21.48
CA GLU A 166 3.68 9.34 21.89
C GLU A 166 3.21 8.35 20.80
N SER A 167 4.15 7.88 19.98
CA SER A 167 4.09 6.51 19.40
C SER A 167 4.79 5.49 20.31
N THR A 168 4.35 5.37 21.56
CA THR A 168 4.93 4.41 22.52
C THR A 168 3.94 3.38 23.07
N GLU A 169 2.62 3.53 22.87
CA GLU A 169 1.63 2.58 23.43
C GLU A 169 1.03 1.60 22.39
N GLU A 170 1.31 1.74 21.09
CA GLU A 170 0.78 0.83 20.05
C GLU A 170 1.69 -0.34 19.68
N LEU A 171 2.95 -0.34 20.12
CA LEU A 171 3.85 -1.48 19.95
C LEU A 171 3.69 -2.53 21.07
N GLU A 172 3.08 -2.17 22.21
CA GLU A 172 2.90 -3.08 23.35
C GLU A 172 1.83 -4.13 23.09
N GLU A 173 0.71 -3.79 22.45
CA GLU A 173 -0.43 -4.74 22.31
C GLU A 173 -0.15 -5.89 21.32
N THR A 174 0.67 -5.67 20.27
CA THR A 174 1.10 -6.77 19.36
C THR A 174 2.34 -7.52 19.84
N SER A 175 3.20 -6.88 20.64
CA SER A 175 4.37 -7.54 21.24
C SER A 175 4.01 -8.38 22.46
N LEU A 176 2.94 -8.05 23.18
CA LEU A 176 2.42 -8.87 24.28
C LEU A 176 1.96 -10.25 23.77
N ASP A 177 1.20 -10.32 22.67
CA ASP A 177 0.80 -11.61 22.09
C ASP A 177 2.02 -12.44 21.61
N GLU A 178 3.03 -11.79 21.03
CA GLU A 178 4.26 -12.47 20.62
C GLU A 178 5.11 -12.92 21.83
N ALA A 179 5.24 -12.09 22.86
CA ALA A 179 5.94 -12.44 24.09
C ALA A 179 5.23 -13.57 24.84
N ASP A 180 3.90 -13.57 24.89
CA ASP A 180 3.07 -14.59 25.52
C ASP A 180 3.19 -15.94 24.81
N THR A 181 3.16 -15.93 23.47
CA THR A 181 3.34 -17.15 22.66
C THR A 181 4.75 -17.70 22.80
N LEU A 182 5.78 -16.84 22.76
CA LEU A 182 7.18 -17.21 22.95
C LEU A 182 7.43 -17.78 24.36
N PHE A 183 6.88 -17.15 25.39
CA PHE A 183 7.00 -17.60 26.78
C PHE A 183 6.28 -18.94 27.02
N SER A 184 5.11 -19.14 26.41
CA SER A 184 4.40 -20.43 26.46
C SER A 184 5.20 -21.55 25.79
N GLN A 185 5.86 -21.26 24.66
CA GLN A 185 6.74 -22.21 23.99
C GLN A 185 7.95 -22.56 24.85
N PHE A 186 8.58 -21.57 25.47
CA PHE A 186 9.67 -21.77 26.42
C PHE A 186 9.26 -22.58 27.63
N PHE A 187 8.10 -22.30 28.22
CA PHE A 187 7.59 -23.09 29.34
C PHE A 187 7.49 -24.57 28.96
N THR A 188 7.01 -24.87 27.75
CA THR A 188 6.91 -26.24 27.24
C THR A 188 8.29 -26.89 27.11
N ILE A 189 9.24 -26.19 26.49
CA ILE A 189 10.63 -26.65 26.32
C ILE A 189 11.27 -26.94 27.68
N VAL A 190 11.13 -26.02 28.62
CA VAL A 190 11.69 -26.13 29.97
C VAL A 190 11.04 -27.26 30.75
N ASN A 191 9.73 -27.42 30.66
CA ASN A 191 9.02 -28.50 31.32
C ASN A 191 9.48 -29.87 30.81
N ASP A 192 9.68 -30.02 29.50
CA ASP A 192 10.19 -31.26 28.91
C ASP A 192 11.66 -31.50 29.34
N LEU A 193 12.50 -30.47 29.29
CA LEU A 193 13.91 -30.55 29.65
C LEU A 193 14.14 -30.86 31.13
N LEU A 194 13.43 -30.18 32.03
CA LEU A 194 13.53 -30.43 33.47
C LEU A 194 12.86 -31.75 33.88
N GLY A 195 11.87 -32.22 33.11
CA GLY A 195 11.18 -33.48 33.37
C GLY A 195 12.05 -34.71 33.09
N ASP A 196 12.88 -34.66 32.06
CA ASP A 196 13.64 -35.81 31.57
C ASP A 196 15.10 -35.84 32.06
N GLU A 197 15.74 -34.69 32.25
CA GLU A 197 17.21 -34.59 32.41
C GLU A 197 17.69 -34.16 33.81
N LEU A 198 16.77 -33.79 34.72
CA LEU A 198 17.14 -33.27 36.04
C LEU A 198 17.32 -34.40 37.08
N PRO A 199 18.42 -34.43 37.85
CA PRO A 199 18.64 -35.48 38.85
C PRO A 199 17.65 -35.42 40.02
N GLU A 200 17.25 -36.60 40.54
CA GLU A 200 16.23 -36.72 41.60
C GLU A 200 16.51 -35.86 42.84
N ASP A 201 17.79 -35.70 43.20
CA ASP A 201 18.22 -34.92 44.35
C ASP A 201 17.90 -33.42 44.17
N ALA A 202 18.08 -32.89 42.95
CA ALA A 202 17.77 -31.50 42.62
C ALA A 202 16.26 -31.29 42.46
N ILE A 203 15.53 -32.27 41.93
CA ILE A 203 14.05 -32.25 41.90
C ILE A 203 13.48 -32.16 43.33
N GLN A 204 14.01 -32.96 44.26
CA GLN A 204 13.54 -32.93 45.66
C GLN A 204 13.86 -31.59 46.35
N SER A 205 15.03 -31.00 46.06
CA SER A 205 15.40 -29.69 46.57
C SER A 205 14.47 -28.59 46.02
N PHE A 206 14.14 -28.65 44.73
CA PHE A 206 13.25 -27.70 44.08
C PHE A 206 11.80 -27.84 44.57
N LEU A 207 11.27 -29.05 44.68
CA LEU A 207 9.93 -29.30 45.22
C LEU A 207 9.75 -28.83 46.67
N ALA A 208 10.84 -28.71 47.42
CA ALA A 208 10.85 -28.22 48.79
C ALA A 208 11.07 -26.71 48.89
N SER A 209 11.40 -26.02 47.79
CA SER A 209 11.59 -24.57 47.76
C SER A 209 10.27 -23.83 47.49
N ASP A 210 10.25 -22.56 47.87
CA ASP A 210 9.11 -21.66 47.62
C ASP A 210 8.95 -21.35 46.11
N ASP A 211 9.99 -21.60 45.31
CA ASP A 211 10.01 -21.39 43.85
C ASP A 211 9.09 -22.36 43.10
N PHE A 212 8.83 -23.53 43.69
CA PHE A 212 7.91 -24.50 43.13
C PHE A 212 6.47 -23.97 43.09
N GLU A 213 6.09 -23.05 43.98
CA GLU A 213 4.77 -22.42 43.94
C GLU A 213 4.61 -21.57 42.68
N LEU A 214 5.64 -20.79 42.32
CA LEU A 214 5.65 -20.00 41.09
C LEU A 214 5.63 -20.92 39.87
N PHE A 215 6.40 -22.01 39.87
CA PHE A 215 6.40 -22.98 38.78
C PHE A 215 5.01 -23.59 38.54
N LYS A 216 4.27 -23.90 39.61
CA LYS A 216 2.89 -24.39 39.51
C LYS A 216 1.92 -23.34 39.00
N GLU A 217 2.07 -22.09 39.41
CA GLU A 217 1.23 -20.98 38.97
C GLU A 217 1.41 -20.75 37.46
N VAL A 218 2.67 -20.66 37.01
CA VAL A 218 3.03 -20.52 35.59
C VAL A 218 2.56 -21.73 34.78
N GLY A 219 2.64 -22.95 35.34
CA GLY A 219 2.19 -24.16 34.67
C GLY A 219 0.67 -24.32 34.52
N VAL A 220 -0.15 -23.52 35.21
CA VAL A 220 -1.60 -23.49 35.00
C VAL A 220 -1.95 -22.67 33.77
N ASP A 221 -1.32 -21.50 33.62
CA ASP A 221 -1.52 -20.63 32.47
C ASP A 221 -0.29 -19.72 32.28
N PRO A 222 0.66 -20.09 31.39
CA PRO A 222 1.87 -19.32 31.18
C PRO A 222 1.62 -17.97 30.50
N SER A 223 0.49 -17.83 29.79
CA SER A 223 0.11 -16.58 29.11
C SER A 223 -0.48 -15.54 30.07
N ALA A 224 -1.09 -15.96 31.18
CA ALA A 224 -1.72 -15.06 32.14
C ALA A 224 -0.74 -14.42 33.14
N ILE A 225 0.54 -14.77 33.08
CA ILE A 225 1.59 -14.30 34.00
C ILE A 225 2.15 -12.96 33.51
N ASP A 226 2.34 -12.02 34.42
CA ASP A 226 2.97 -10.72 34.18
C ASP A 226 4.49 -10.83 33.98
N ASP A 227 5.08 -9.86 33.28
CA ASP A 227 6.50 -9.88 32.90
C ASP A 227 7.48 -9.92 34.08
N GLU A 228 7.14 -9.29 35.21
CA GLU A 228 7.97 -9.33 36.42
C GLU A 228 8.08 -10.76 36.96
N ARG A 229 6.96 -11.48 37.02
CA ARG A 229 6.93 -12.90 37.39
C ARG A 229 7.56 -13.81 36.33
N ARG A 230 7.47 -13.48 35.04
CA ARG A 230 8.17 -14.22 33.97
C ARG A 230 9.68 -14.15 34.12
N GLY A 231 10.23 -13.00 34.50
CA GLY A 231 11.66 -12.85 34.81
C GLY A 231 12.11 -13.62 36.06
N GLN A 232 11.28 -13.62 37.11
CA GLN A 232 11.52 -14.46 38.30
C GLN A 232 11.52 -15.95 37.93
N PHE A 233 10.54 -16.38 37.13
CA PHE A 233 10.49 -17.74 36.61
C PHE A 233 11.74 -18.07 35.80
N PHE A 234 12.16 -17.23 34.86
CA PHE A 234 13.39 -17.43 34.08
C PHE A 234 14.62 -17.61 34.97
N THR A 235 14.78 -16.80 36.01
CA THR A 235 15.91 -16.91 36.95
C THR A 235 15.93 -18.26 37.67
N ILE A 236 14.76 -18.74 38.10
CA ILE A 236 14.61 -20.06 38.71
C ILE A 236 15.01 -21.16 37.71
N ILE A 237 14.56 -21.04 36.46
CA ILE A 237 14.91 -22.01 35.42
C ILE A 237 16.41 -22.01 35.14
N ASP A 238 17.05 -20.85 34.99
CA ASP A 238 18.49 -20.74 34.74
C ASP A 238 19.31 -21.39 35.88
N GLU A 239 18.88 -21.21 37.13
CA GLU A 239 19.48 -21.91 38.28
C GLU A 239 19.32 -23.43 38.19
N GLN A 240 18.13 -23.92 37.82
CA GLN A 240 17.91 -25.36 37.65
C GLN A 240 18.69 -25.94 36.46
N LEU A 241 18.84 -25.20 35.36
CA LEU A 241 19.68 -25.59 34.23
C LEU A 241 21.15 -25.67 34.63
N ALA A 242 21.64 -24.76 35.47
CA ALA A 242 23.01 -24.82 36.00
C ALA A 242 23.28 -26.06 36.86
N ASN A 243 22.24 -26.69 37.42
CA ASN A 243 22.32 -27.94 38.17
C ASN A 243 22.27 -29.20 37.30
N MET A 244 22.09 -29.07 35.98
CA MET A 244 22.06 -30.20 35.05
C MET A 244 23.46 -30.70 34.66
N PRO A 245 23.59 -31.97 34.25
CA PRO A 245 24.85 -32.48 33.69
C PRO A 245 25.26 -31.74 32.41
N ASP A 246 26.57 -31.50 32.24
CA ASP A 246 27.14 -30.86 31.04
C ASP A 246 26.69 -31.54 29.73
N ALA A 247 26.48 -32.87 29.75
CA ALA A 247 26.03 -33.62 28.58
C ALA A 247 24.63 -33.19 28.13
N SER A 248 23.70 -32.99 29.06
CA SER A 248 22.32 -32.59 28.81
C SER A 248 22.25 -31.12 28.38
N ILE A 249 23.08 -30.26 28.98
CA ILE A 249 23.22 -28.85 28.56
C ILE A 249 23.75 -28.75 27.12
N ASN A 250 24.79 -29.50 26.77
CA ASN A 250 25.32 -29.49 25.40
C ASN A 250 24.28 -30.01 24.40
N ALA A 251 23.53 -31.05 24.74
CA ALA A 251 22.45 -31.57 23.90
C ALA A 251 21.33 -30.53 23.68
N PHE A 252 20.99 -29.76 24.72
CA PHE A 252 20.03 -28.68 24.64
C PHE A 252 20.53 -27.52 23.78
N VAL A 253 21.79 -27.08 23.96
CA VAL A 253 22.39 -25.99 23.18
C VAL A 253 22.51 -26.35 21.69
N GLU A 254 22.74 -27.64 21.37
CA GLU A 254 22.72 -28.15 20.00
C GLU A 254 21.30 -28.30 19.43
N SER A 255 20.26 -28.24 20.27
CA SER A 255 18.86 -28.32 19.85
C SER A 255 18.38 -26.99 19.27
N GLY A 256 17.32 -27.04 18.46
CA GLY A 256 16.66 -25.84 17.94
C GLY A 256 15.96 -25.02 19.03
N ASP A 257 15.73 -25.61 20.20
CA ASP A 257 14.96 -25.01 21.31
C ASP A 257 15.78 -23.97 22.08
N PHE A 258 17.11 -24.07 22.02
CA PHE A 258 18.01 -23.09 22.62
C PHE A 258 17.84 -21.68 22.02
N ALA A 259 17.38 -21.57 20.77
CA ALA A 259 17.09 -20.28 20.15
C ALA A 259 16.01 -19.50 20.92
N ILE A 260 14.97 -20.21 21.39
CA ILE A 260 13.85 -19.63 22.13
C ILE A 260 14.30 -19.28 23.56
N TYR A 261 15.09 -20.15 24.19
CA TYR A 261 15.73 -19.85 25.48
C TYR A 261 16.53 -18.55 25.43
N LYS A 262 17.37 -18.40 24.38
CA LYS A 262 18.19 -17.21 24.19
C LYS A 262 17.35 -15.96 24.00
N GLN A 263 16.31 -16.03 23.16
CA GLN A 263 15.42 -14.90 22.92
C GLN A 263 14.72 -14.44 24.21
N ILE A 264 14.26 -15.37 25.05
CA ILE A 264 13.65 -15.04 26.35
C ILE A 264 14.67 -14.50 27.34
N SER A 265 15.89 -15.04 27.35
CA SER A 265 16.94 -14.49 28.19
C SER A 265 17.19 -13.02 27.88
N GLU A 266 17.20 -12.63 26.59
CA GLU A 266 17.38 -11.23 26.19
C GLU A 266 16.21 -10.32 26.59
N MET A 267 15.01 -10.87 26.78
CA MET A 267 13.83 -10.10 27.20
C MET A 267 13.73 -9.91 28.72
N TYR A 268 14.22 -10.88 29.51
CA TYR A 268 13.97 -10.94 30.95
C TYR A 268 15.23 -10.95 31.85
N THR A 269 16.42 -10.65 31.29
CA THR A 269 17.67 -10.44 32.07
C THR A 269 18.02 -8.99 32.34
#